data_AF-A0A3N5YTA0-F1
#
_entry.id   AF-A0A3N5YTA0-F1
#
_cell.length_a   1.000
_cell.length_b   1.000
_cell.length_c   1.000
_cell.angle_alpha   90.00
_cell.angle_beta   90.00
_cell.angle_gamma   90.00
#
_symmetry.space_group_name_H-M   'P 1'
#
loop_
_entity.id
_entity.type
_entity.pdbx_description
1 polymer ?
#
loop_
_entity_poly.entity_id
_entity_poly.type
_entity_poly.pdbx_seq_one_letter_code
_entity_poly.pdbx_strand_id
1 'polypeptide(L)' 'MALTFTTALVTGGAGFIGSHLVDALLRSGCRVTVLDNL' A
#
# COMPACT_ATOMS: atom_id res chain seq x y z
N MET A 1 7.47 -14.58 2.64
CA MET A 1 7.00 -14.74 1.25
C MET A 1 7.35 -13.46 0.51
N ALA A 2 8.08 -13.53 -0.61
CA ALA A 2 8.38 -12.34 -1.41
C ALA A 2 7.18 -12.05 -2.33
N LEU A 3 6.77 -10.79 -2.43
CA LEU A 3 5.76 -10.36 -3.39
C LEU A 3 6.36 -10.46 -4.81
N THR A 4 5.55 -10.90 -5.78
CA THR A 4 5.96 -10.97 -7.20
C THR A 4 5.95 -9.59 -7.88
N PHE A 5 5.43 -8.57 -7.21
CA PHE A 5 5.35 -7.20 -7.67
C PHE A 5 6.05 -6.25 -6.69
N THR A 6 6.66 -5.21 -7.24
CA THR A 6 7.41 -4.20 -6.47
C THR A 6 6.74 -2.83 -6.48
N THR A 7 5.62 -2.67 -7.19
CA THR A 7 4.85 -1.42 -7.26
C THR A 7 3.37 -1.68 -7.01
N ALA A 8 2.73 -0.80 -6.23
CA ALA A 8 1.30 -0.91 -5.92
C ALA A 8 0.61 0.47 -5.96
N LEU A 9 -0.57 0.54 -6.57
CA LEU A 9 -1.51 1.66 -6.43
C LEU A 9 -2.58 1.25 -5.43
N VAL A 10 -2.72 2.00 -4.35
CA VAL A 10 -3.72 1.75 -3.31
C VAL A 10 -4.75 2.87 -3.33
N THR A 11 -6.01 2.52 -3.56
CA THR A 11 -7.13 3.44 -3.35
C THR A 11 -7.64 3.34 -1.91
N GLY A 12 -8.03 4.46 -1.29
CA GLY A 12 -8.48 4.45 0.11
C GLY A 12 -7.35 4.17 1.12
N GLY A 13 -6.09 4.40 0.72
CA GLY A 13 -4.90 4.08 1.51
C GLY A 13 -4.68 4.97 2.75
N ALA A 14 -5.38 6.10 2.86
CA ALA A 14 -5.38 6.95 4.06
C ALA A 14 -6.43 6.52 5.10
N GLY A 15 -7.34 5.61 4.75
CA GLY A 15 -8.34 5.08 5.68
C GLY A 15 -7.78 4.12 6.74
N PHE A 16 -8.60 3.72 7.70
CA PHE A 16 -8.18 2.84 8.80
C PHE A 16 -7.53 1.53 8.30
N ILE A 17 -8.20 0.79 7.42
CA ILE A 17 -7.65 -0.47 6.87
C ILE A 17 -6.55 -0.17 5.83
N GLY A 18 -6.77 0.83 4.99
CA GLY A 18 -5.86 1.18 3.89
C GLY A 18 -4.46 1.54 4.40
N SER A 19 -4.38 2.29 5.49
CA SER A 19 -3.10 2.69 6.09
C SER A 19 -2.29 1.49 6.58
N HIS A 20 -2.91 0.51 7.23
CA HIS A 20 -2.26 -0.74 7.63
C HIS A 20 -1.81 -1.59 6.44
N LEU A 21 -2.57 -1.60 5.34
CA LEU A 21 -2.20 -2.29 4.11
C LEU A 21 -0.99 -1.62 3.43
N VAL A 22 -1.00 -0.28 3.32
CA VAL A 22 0.13 0.50 2.78
C VAL A 22 1.40 0.20 3.59
N ASP A 23 1.29 0.21 4.91
CA ASP A 23 2.35 -0.17 5.84
C ASP A 23 2.93 -1.57 5.57
N ALA A 24 2.06 -2.56 5.36
CA ALA A 24 2.48 -3.93 5.08
C ALA A 24 3.18 -4.06 3.73
N LEU A 25 2.70 -3.35 2.71
CA LEU A 25 3.32 -3.30 1.38
C LEU A 25 4.70 -2.63 1.42
N LEU A 26 4.83 -1.51 2.12
CA LEU A 26 6.11 -0.82 2.31
C LEU A 26 7.12 -1.72 3.03
N ARG A 27 6.71 -2.40 4.11
CA ARG A 27 7.56 -3.39 4.82
C ARG A 27 7.97 -4.57 3.95
N SER A 28 7.17 -4.87 2.93
CA SER A 28 7.47 -5.93 1.96
C SER A 28 8.35 -5.45 0.80
N GLY A 29 8.82 -4.20 0.82
CA GLY A 29 9.71 -3.61 -0.17
C GLY A 29 9.00 -3.06 -1.41
N CYS A 30 7.66 -2.93 -1.39
CA CYS A 30 6.94 -2.32 -2.50
C CYS A 30 7.05 -0.79 -2.46
N ARG A 31 7.16 -0.19 -3.64
CA ARG A 31 6.88 1.23 -3.86
C ARG A 31 5.36 1.41 -3.98
N VAL A 32 4.78 2.18 -3.06
CA VAL A 32 3.33 2.38 -2.99
C VAL A 32 2.97 3.80 -3.41
N THR A 33 1.98 3.94 -4.29
CA THR A 33 1.30 5.20 -4.57
C THR A 33 -0.11 5.10 -3.99
N VAL A 34 -0.54 6.11 -3.24
CA VAL A 34 -1.90 6.17 -2.69
C VAL A 34 -2.73 7.18 -3.48
N LEU A 35 -3.95 6.78 -3.85
CA LEU A 35 -4.98 7.66 -4.38
C LEU A 35 -6.16 7.67 -3.40
N ASP A 36 -6.38 8.79 -2.74
CA ASP A 36 -7.43 8.93 -1.73
C ASP A 36 -8.22 10.21 -1.92
N ASN A 37 -9.44 10.22 -1.38
CA ASN A 37 -10.36 11.36 -1.36
C ASN A 37 -10.81 11.71 0.08
N LEU A 38 -10.08 11.20 1.08
CA LEU A 38 -10.19 11.56 2.49
C LEU A 38 -9.49 12.89 2.80
#